data_AF-A0A0H1B7V8-F1
#
_entry.id   AF-A0A0H1B7V8-F1
#
_cell.length_a   1.000
_cell.length_b   1.000
_cell.length_c   1.000
_cell.angle_alpha   90.00
_cell.angle_beta   90.00
_cell.angle_gamma   90.00
#
_symmetry.space_group_name_H-M   'P 1'
#
loop_
_entity.id
_entity.type
_entity.pdbx_description
1 polymer ?
#
loop_
_entity_poly.entity_id
_entity_poly.type
_entity_poly.pdbx_seq_one_letter_code
_entity_poly.pdbx_strand_id
1 'polypeptide(L)' 'MGIDKPRVKGDGFSYRLPDPTHRKDVEYYRDSAHRGYLSYLVEKGETPSLFFTAPGKAHRKTKEGVPSSDNRLW' A
#
# COMPACT_ATOMS: atom_id res chain seq x y z
N MET A 1 13.45 13.50 10.40
CA MET A 1 12.88 12.16 10.71
C MET A 1 11.63 12.38 11.56
N GLY A 2 10.45 12.17 11.00
CA GLY A 2 9.19 12.44 11.69
C GLY A 2 8.96 11.45 12.83
N ILE A 3 8.88 11.97 14.05
CA ILE A 3 8.63 11.19 15.27
C ILE A 3 7.17 10.73 15.23
N ASP A 4 6.96 9.46 14.88
CA ASP A 4 5.68 8.80 15.05
C ASP A 4 5.37 8.67 16.55
N LYS A 5 4.30 9.36 16.98
CA LYS A 5 3.71 9.23 18.32
C LYS A 5 3.58 7.73 18.67
N PRO A 6 4.02 7.27 19.85
CA PRO A 6 3.82 5.89 20.24
C PRO A 6 2.31 5.64 20.35
N ARG A 7 1.76 4.93 19.36
CA ARG A 7 0.35 4.50 19.37
C ARG A 7 0.17 3.59 20.58
N VAL A 8 -0.80 3.96 21.41
CA VAL A 8 -1.17 3.33 22.69
C VAL A 8 -1.04 1.80 22.62
N LYS A 9 -0.34 1.25 23.61
CA LYS A 9 -0.09 -0.18 23.80
C LYS A 9 -1.43 -0.89 24.06
N GLY A 10 -2.08 -1.36 23.00
CA GLY A 10 -3.27 -2.20 23.08
C GLY A 10 -2.89 -3.66 23.31
N ASP A 11 -3.30 -4.18 24.47
CA ASP A 11 -3.52 -5.59 24.83
C ASP A 11 -2.50 -6.65 24.38
N GLY A 12 -1.25 -6.52 24.84
CA GLY A 12 -0.44 -7.70 25.19
C GLY A 12 0.84 -7.97 24.40
N PHE A 13 1.11 -7.26 23.30
CA PHE A 13 2.32 -7.49 22.50
C PHE A 13 3.34 -6.37 22.63
N SER A 14 4.61 -6.73 22.82
CA SER A 14 5.73 -5.80 22.97
C SER A 14 6.21 -5.17 21.66
N TYR A 15 5.91 -5.81 20.52
CA TYR A 15 6.35 -5.39 19.19
C TYR A 15 5.17 -5.38 18.21
N ARG A 16 5.25 -4.53 17.19
CA ARG A 16 4.26 -4.50 16.10
C ARG A 16 4.44 -5.72 15.21
N LEU A 17 3.34 -6.22 14.67
CA LEU A 17 3.41 -7.20 13.59
C LEU A 17 4.03 -6.52 12.35
N PRO A 18 4.96 -7.17 11.64
CA PRO A 18 5.57 -6.59 10.46
C PRO A 18 4.58 -6.55 9.29
N ASP A 19 4.61 -5.43 8.57
CA ASP A 19 3.95 -5.32 7.27
C ASP A 19 4.82 -5.95 6.16
N PRO A 20 4.23 -6.42 5.04
CA PRO A 20 4.93 -7.08 3.96
C PRO A 20 5.79 -6.09 3.17
N THR A 21 7.06 -6.44 3.00
CA THR A 21 8.04 -5.57 2.33
C THR A 21 8.27 -5.98 0.88
N HIS A 22 8.23 -7.27 0.57
CA HIS A 22 8.50 -7.74 -0.80
C HIS A 22 7.25 -7.62 -1.68
N ARG A 23 7.47 -7.29 -2.96
CA ARG A 23 6.41 -7.18 -3.97
C ARG A 23 5.46 -8.39 -3.94
N LYS A 24 6.01 -9.61 -3.97
CA LYS A 24 5.21 -10.84 -4.03
C LYS A 24 4.27 -10.96 -2.83
N ASP A 25 4.75 -10.62 -1.64
CA ASP A 25 3.98 -10.69 -0.40
C ASP A 25 2.86 -9.65 -0.42
N VAL A 26 3.17 -8.42 -0.88
CA VAL A 26 2.16 -7.36 -1.03
C VAL A 26 1.07 -7.79 -2.02
N GLU A 27 1.44 -8.29 -3.20
CA GLU A 27 0.47 -8.74 -4.20
C GLU A 27 -0.39 -9.91 -3.67
N TYR A 28 0.22 -10.84 -2.92
CA TYR A 28 -0.48 -11.97 -2.30
C TYR A 28 -1.56 -11.52 -1.32
N TYR A 29 -1.25 -10.60 -0.41
CA TYR A 29 -2.21 -10.08 0.59
C TYR A 29 -3.21 -9.07 0.02
N ARG A 30 -2.98 -8.55 -1.18
CA ARG A 30 -3.94 -7.68 -1.90
C ARG A 30 -4.99 -8.47 -2.69
N ASP A 31 -4.73 -9.73 -3.00
CA ASP A 31 -5.66 -10.54 -3.76
C ASP A 31 -6.86 -10.97 -2.89
N SER A 32 -8.07 -10.68 -3.40
CA SER A 32 -9.33 -11.08 -2.77
C SER A 32 -9.51 -12.60 -2.77
N ALA A 33 -8.94 -13.32 -3.74
CA ALA A 33 -8.99 -14.78 -3.79
C ALA A 33 -8.29 -15.42 -2.57
N HIS A 34 -7.23 -14.77 -2.06
CA HIS A 34 -6.52 -15.22 -0.86
C HIS A 34 -7.11 -14.65 0.44
N ARG A 35 -8.18 -13.84 0.36
CA ARG A 35 -8.77 -13.14 1.51
C ARG A 35 -7.73 -12.35 2.31
N GLY A 36 -6.76 -11.78 1.60
CA GLY A 36 -5.68 -11.05 2.23
C GLY A 36 -6.20 -9.79 2.90
N TYR A 37 -5.59 -9.43 4.03
CA TYR A 37 -6.01 -8.28 4.82
C TYR A 37 -5.77 -6.94 4.09
N LEU A 38 -5.05 -6.90 2.96
CA LEU A 38 -4.86 -5.71 2.14
C LEU A 38 -5.83 -5.65 0.94
N SER A 39 -6.72 -6.62 0.80
CA SER A 39 -7.66 -6.69 -0.34
C SER A 39 -8.62 -5.51 -0.43
N TYR A 40 -8.97 -4.89 0.69
CA TYR A 40 -9.85 -3.70 0.71
C TYR A 40 -9.24 -2.46 0.08
N LEU A 41 -7.91 -2.43 -0.12
CA LEU A 41 -7.20 -1.33 -0.78
C LEU A 41 -7.30 -1.41 -2.31
N VAL A 42 -7.75 -2.54 -2.86
CA VAL A 42 -7.87 -2.74 -4.31
C VAL A 42 -9.30 -2.37 -4.72
N GLU A 43 -9.42 -1.40 -5.63
CA GLU A 43 -10.72 -1.00 -6.15
C GLU A 43 -11.35 -2.07 -7.06
N LYS A 44 -12.68 -2.01 -7.22
CA LYS A 44 -13.40 -2.99 -8.03
C LYS A 44 -12.94 -2.96 -9.50
N GLY A 45 -12.34 -4.07 -9.92
CA GLY A 45 -11.81 -4.25 -11.26
C GLY A 45 -10.39 -3.72 -11.47
N GLU A 46 -9.68 -3.37 -10.40
CA GLU A 46 -8.21 -3.31 -10.44
C GLU A 46 -7.61 -4.69 -10.15
N THR A 47 -6.39 -4.90 -10.60
CA THR A 47 -5.63 -6.12 -10.35
C THR A 47 -4.86 -6.00 -9.02
N PRO A 48 -4.60 -7.12 -8.32
CA PRO A 48 -3.77 -7.10 -7.11
C PRO A 48 -2.29 -6.83 -7.42
N SER A 49 -1.88 -6.90 -8.70
CA SER A 49 -0.51 -6.65 -9.11
C SER A 49 -0.16 -5.16 -9.05
N LEU A 50 1.02 -4.87 -8.52
CA LEU A 50 1.60 -3.52 -8.46
C LEU A 50 2.04 -3.00 -9.84
N PHE A 51 2.25 -3.88 -10.81
CA PHE A 51 2.85 -3.52 -12.11
C PHE A 51 1.92 -3.78 -13.29
N PHE A 52 1.15 -4.87 -13.24
CA PHE A 52 0.34 -5.31 -14.36
C PHE A 52 -1.11 -4.93 -14.13
N THR A 53 -1.65 -4.10 -15.01
CA THR A 53 -3.06 -3.74 -15.03
C THR A 53 -3.84 -4.67 -15.95
N ALA A 54 -5.14 -4.87 -15.69
CA ALA A 54 -6.02 -5.64 -16.55
C ALA A 54 -6.01 -5.08 -18.00
N PRO A 55 -5.92 -5.96 -19.02
CA PRO A 55 -5.95 -5.54 -20.42
C PRO A 55 -7.30 -4.87 -20.71
N GLY A 56 -7.27 -3.58 -21.04
CA GLY A 56 -8.45 -2.73 -21.24
C GLY A 56 -8.55 -1.53 -20.28
N LYS A 57 -7.86 -1.58 -19.14
CA LYS A 57 -7.69 -0.44 -18.19
C LYS A 57 -6.28 0.16 -18.26
N ALA A 58 -5.65 0.15 -19.43
CA ALA A 58 -4.43 0.92 -19.64
C ALA A 58 -4.79 2.41 -19.61
N HIS A 59 -4.93 2.98 -18.41
CA HIS A 59 -5.01 4.43 -18.23
C HIS A 59 -3.77 5.01 -18.91
N ARG A 60 -3.97 5.71 -20.03
CA ARG A 60 -3.00 6.69 -20.51
C ARG A 60 -2.69 7.56 -19.30
N LYS A 61 -1.47 7.47 -18.77
CA LYS A 61 -1.04 8.36 -17.70
C LYS A 61 -1.08 9.78 -18.27
N THR A 62 -2.16 10.52 -18.02
CA THR A 62 -2.05 11.97 -17.97
C THR A 62 -1.07 12.24 -16.84
N LYS A 63 0.05 12.86 -17.19
CA LYS A 63 1.05 13.30 -16.23
C LYS A 63 0.43 14.45 -15.45
N GLU A 64 -0.42 14.17 -14.47
CA GLU A 64 -0.80 15.19 -13.50
C GLU A 64 0.33 15.23 -12.47
N GLY A 65 1.15 16.28 -12.60
CA GLY A 65 2.32 16.50 -11.78
C GLY A 65 1.93 16.59 -10.31
N VAL A 66 2.52 15.73 -9.50
CA VAL A 66 2.60 15.94 -8.06
C VAL A 66 3.35 17.26 -7.86
N PRO A 67 2.76 18.34 -7.29
CA PRO A 67 3.56 19.47 -6.87
C PRO A 67 4.50 18.95 -5.79
N SER A 68 5.80 19.08 -6.05
CA SER A 68 6.88 18.75 -5.13
C SER A 68 6.55 19.36 -3.77
N SER A 69 6.04 18.55 -2.84
CA SER A 69 5.89 18.99 -1.46
C SER A 69 7.30 19.22 -0.95
N ASP A 70 7.63 20.48 -0.66
CA ASP A 70 8.91 20.92 -0.14
C ASP A 70 9.37 19.99 0.99
N ASN A 71 10.33 19.11 0.68
CA ASN A 71 11.13 18.43 1.68
C ASN A 71 12.08 19.46 2.29
N ARG A 72 11.53 20.38 3.12
CA ARG A 72 12.34 21.16 4.05
C ARG A 72 12.80 20.23 5.16
N LEU A 73 13.96 19.62 4.91
CA LEU A 73 14.87 19.15 5.94
C LEU A 73 15.30 20.38 6.75
N TRP A 74 14.66 20.56 7.90
CA TRP A 74 15.22 21.32 9.01
C TRP A 74 15.47 20.34 10.16
#